data_AF-D1B4R3-F1
#
_entry.id   AF-D1B4R3-F1
#
_cell.length_a   1.000
_cell.length_b   1.000
_cell.length_c   1.000
_cell.angle_alpha   90.00
_cell.angle_beta   90.00
_cell.angle_gamma   90.00
#
_symmetry.space_group_name_H-M   'P 1'
#
loop_
_entity.id
_entity.type
_entity.pdbx_description
1 polymer ?
#
loop_
_entity_poly.entity_id
_entity_poly.type
_entity_poly.pdbx_seq_one_letter_code
_entity_poly.pdbx_strand_id
1 'polypeptide(L)'
;MLKALNEDAIQTGVSHHVQTHQSDWGTLALTTQYDIVIASMTPAINNVQKIEKILGASKQLGIYVGWEKYRTNKLVEASVKAHTLKEEEYSFEEAKEYAYEQLGRKELTPNDTIIESILIKHMQNDQVIVKTQAEKGVVLWKAT
;
A
#
# COMPACT_ATOMS: atom_id res chain seq x y z
N MET A 1 0.45 16.43 20.89
CA MET A 1 1.37 15.39 20.39
C MET A 1 2.82 15.73 20.69
N LEU A 2 3.41 16.81 20.14
CA LEU A 2 4.83 17.15 20.40
C LEU A 2 5.18 17.32 21.89
N LYS A 3 4.29 17.94 22.69
CA LYS A 3 4.48 18.05 24.13
C LYS A 3 4.65 16.68 24.81
N ALA A 4 3.73 15.74 24.54
CA ALA A 4 3.80 14.37 25.08
C ALA A 4 5.08 13.64 24.62
N LEU A 5 5.44 13.76 23.34
CA LEU A 5 6.70 13.19 22.82
C LEU A 5 7.92 13.73 23.57
N ASN A 6 7.98 15.03 23.83
CA ASN A 6 9.10 15.64 24.54
C ASN A 6 9.13 15.20 26.03
N GLU A 7 7.97 15.10 26.68
CA GLU A 7 7.85 14.60 28.05
C GLU A 7 8.32 13.14 28.15
N ASP A 8 7.88 12.27 27.23
CA ASP A 8 8.29 10.87 27.16
C ASP A 8 9.78 10.73 26.85
N ALA A 9 10.33 11.56 25.96
CA ALA A 9 11.75 11.56 25.63
C ALA A 9 12.63 11.97 26.82
N ILE A 10 12.14 12.87 27.68
CA ILE A 10 12.82 13.21 28.94
C ILE A 10 12.77 12.03 29.91
N GLN A 11 11.60 11.42 30.11
CA GLN A 11 11.43 10.28 31.02
C GLN A 11 12.28 9.07 30.63
N THR A 12 12.45 8.84 29.32
CA THR A 12 13.25 7.73 28.78
C THR A 12 14.74 8.07 28.59
N GLY A 13 15.16 9.30 28.89
CA GLY A 13 16.56 9.73 28.82
C GLY A 13 17.10 9.97 27.40
N VAL A 14 16.25 9.97 26.37
CA VAL A 14 16.65 10.14 24.96
C VAL A 14 16.43 11.55 24.41
N SER A 15 15.99 12.50 25.24
CA SER A 15 15.66 13.87 24.82
C SER A 15 16.78 14.59 24.07
N HIS A 16 18.05 14.30 24.39
CA HIS A 16 19.21 14.87 23.71
C HIS A 16 19.45 14.32 22.29
N HIS A 17 18.75 13.24 21.91
CA HIS A 17 18.75 12.64 20.57
C HIS A 17 17.48 12.95 19.77
N VAL A 18 16.51 13.66 20.35
CA VAL A 18 15.23 13.95 19.72
C VAL A 18 15.14 15.44 19.41
N GLN A 19 14.94 15.76 18.14
CA GLN A 19 14.63 17.12 17.68
C GLN A 19 13.20 17.15 17.15
N THR A 20 12.41 18.11 17.61
CA THR A 20 11.02 18.29 17.19
C THR A 20 10.83 19.59 16.45
N HIS A 21 10.06 19.56 15.37
CA HIS A 21 9.72 20.73 14.57
C HIS A 21 8.21 20.80 14.39
N GLN A 22 7.62 21.97 14.63
CA GLN A 22 6.21 22.23 14.36
C GLN A 22 6.09 23.10 13.11
N SER A 23 5.59 22.52 12.02
CA SER A 23 5.41 23.22 10.75
C SER A 23 4.38 22.50 9.87
N ASP A 24 3.96 23.16 8.79
CA ASP A 24 3.25 22.48 7.70
C ASP A 24 4.26 21.74 6.81
N TRP A 25 4.00 20.46 6.52
CA TRP A 25 4.91 19.63 5.73
C TRP A 25 5.12 20.17 4.31
N GLY A 26 4.11 20.78 3.68
CA GLY A 26 4.24 21.34 2.35
C GLY A 26 5.28 22.46 2.31
N THR A 27 5.29 23.32 3.31
CA THR A 27 6.13 24.52 3.37
C THR A 27 7.47 24.34 4.09
N LEU A 28 7.65 23.29 4.89
CA LEU A 28 8.89 23.03 5.63
C LEU A 28 10.12 22.91 4.70
N ALA A 29 11.08 23.82 4.77
CA ALA A 29 12.32 23.68 4.01
C ALA A 29 13.18 22.55 4.59
N LEU A 30 13.50 21.55 3.76
CA LEU A 30 14.44 20.49 4.13
C LEU A 30 15.81 20.82 3.54
N THR A 31 16.78 21.09 4.41
CA THR A 31 18.17 21.38 4.03
C THR A 31 19.06 20.15 4.06
N THR A 32 18.55 19.04 4.62
CA THR A 32 19.31 17.81 4.85
C THR A 32 18.45 16.60 4.50
N GLN A 33 19.11 15.55 4.00
CA GLN A 33 18.50 14.23 3.81
C GLN A 33 18.84 13.30 4.99
N TYR A 34 17.94 12.36 5.26
CA TYR A 34 18.01 11.44 6.40
C TYR A 34 18.18 10.01 5.91
N ASP A 35 18.93 9.19 6.65
CA ASP A 35 19.12 7.78 6.30
C ASP A 35 17.79 7.02 6.26
N ILE A 36 16.91 7.31 7.21
CA ILE A 36 15.56 6.75 7.29
C ILE A 36 14.56 7.88 7.47
N VAL A 37 13.52 7.92 6.62
CA VAL A 37 12.37 8.82 6.80
C VAL A 37 11.13 7.97 7.04
N ILE A 38 10.39 8.28 8.10
CA ILE A 38 9.14 7.61 8.44
C ILE A 38 8.02 8.63 8.43
N ALA A 39 6.98 8.37 7.67
CA ALA A 39 5.76 9.17 7.64
C ALA A 39 4.56 8.31 8.02
N SER A 40 3.84 8.73 9.05
CA SER A 40 2.52 8.18 9.37
C SER A 40 1.46 9.28 9.41
N MET A 41 0.25 8.95 8.97
CA MET A 41 -1.00 9.75 9.03
C MET A 41 -1.41 10.61 7.80
N THR A 42 -2.74 10.65 7.64
CA THR A 42 -3.52 10.82 6.40
C THR A 42 -4.16 12.21 6.14
N PRO A 43 -3.62 13.32 6.68
CA PRO A 43 -3.73 14.58 5.95
C PRO A 43 -2.38 15.19 5.58
N ALA A 44 -1.30 14.80 6.26
CA ALA A 44 0.01 15.39 6.05
C ALA A 44 0.52 15.06 4.65
N ILE A 45 0.42 13.79 4.22
CA ILE A 45 0.88 13.32 2.91
C ILE A 45 -0.32 12.93 2.08
N ASN A 46 -0.86 13.90 1.34
CA ASN A 46 -2.14 13.75 0.64
C ASN A 46 -2.07 14.09 -0.85
N ASN A 47 -0.89 14.42 -1.38
CA ASN A 47 -0.66 14.68 -2.79
C ASN A 47 0.74 14.22 -3.21
N VAL A 48 0.99 14.20 -4.53
CA VAL A 48 2.25 13.71 -5.11
C VAL A 48 3.44 14.55 -4.66
N GLN A 49 3.31 15.87 -4.59
CA GLN A 49 4.39 16.77 -4.20
C GLN A 49 4.92 16.47 -2.79
N LYS A 50 4.02 16.12 -1.87
CA LYS A 50 4.40 15.78 -0.50
C LYS A 50 5.03 14.39 -0.40
N ILE A 51 4.72 13.48 -1.32
CA ILE A 51 5.40 12.18 -1.45
C ILE A 51 6.79 12.38 -2.00
N GLU A 52 6.93 13.13 -3.11
CA GLU A 52 8.24 13.50 -3.69
C GLU A 52 9.14 14.14 -2.66
N LYS A 53 8.58 14.95 -1.77
CA LYS A 53 9.33 15.53 -0.64
C LYS A 53 9.84 14.50 0.36
N ILE A 54 9.06 13.46 0.67
CA ILE A 54 9.55 12.35 1.51
C ILE A 54 10.63 11.57 0.78
N LEU A 55 10.42 11.26 -0.52
CA LEU A 55 11.42 10.58 -1.35
C LEU A 55 12.73 11.35 -1.38
N GLY A 56 12.67 12.66 -1.64
CA GLY A 56 13.83 13.54 -1.68
C GLY A 56 14.48 13.75 -0.31
N ALA A 57 13.75 13.52 0.79
CA ALA A 57 14.29 13.57 2.15
C ALA A 57 15.01 12.27 2.55
N SER A 58 14.73 11.14 1.89
CA SER A 58 15.32 9.83 2.19
C SER A 58 16.63 9.61 1.43
N LYS A 59 17.72 9.30 2.14
CA LYS A 59 18.98 8.82 1.55
C LYS A 59 18.96 7.34 1.24
N GLN A 60 18.41 6.52 2.15
CA GLN A 60 18.49 5.06 2.03
C GLN A 60 17.10 4.43 2.09
N LEU A 61 16.36 4.70 3.17
CA LEU A 61 15.08 4.06 3.43
C LEU A 61 13.98 5.10 3.64
N GLY A 62 12.84 4.89 2.98
CA GLY A 62 11.62 5.58 3.33
C GLY A 62 10.53 4.58 3.71
N ILE A 63 9.76 4.95 4.74
CA ILE A 63 8.69 4.12 5.30
C ILE A 63 7.43 4.97 5.37
N TYR A 64 6.40 4.56 4.64
CA TYR A 64 5.08 5.17 4.72
C TYR A 64 4.10 4.24 5.43
N VAL A 65 3.42 4.77 6.44
CA VAL A 65 2.59 4.02 7.37
C VAL A 65 1.20 4.66 7.47
N GLY A 66 0.21 4.09 6.79
CA GLY A 66 -1.18 4.55 6.85
C GLY A 66 -1.99 3.84 7.93
N TRP A 67 -2.64 4.60 8.81
CA TRP A 67 -3.61 4.06 9.79
C TRP A 67 -4.94 4.84 9.72
N GLU A 68 -6.02 4.08 9.68
CA GLU A 68 -7.42 4.46 9.97
C GLU A 68 -8.29 5.13 8.89
N LYS A 69 -9.54 4.61 8.83
CA LYS A 69 -10.67 4.82 7.90
C LYS A 69 -10.30 5.13 6.46
N TYR A 70 -10.53 4.15 5.60
CA TYR A 70 -10.46 4.22 4.13
C TYR A 70 -11.07 5.55 3.64
N ARG A 71 -10.21 6.55 3.47
CA ARG A 71 -10.55 7.73 2.68
C ARG A 71 -10.30 7.28 1.25
N THR A 72 -11.37 7.23 0.46
CA THR A 72 -11.32 7.04 -0.99
C THR A 72 -10.41 8.12 -1.57
N ASN A 73 -9.13 7.80 -1.64
CA ASN A 73 -8.09 8.61 -2.23
C ASN A 73 -7.71 7.90 -3.52
N LYS A 74 -7.99 8.53 -4.66
CA LYS A 74 -7.71 7.98 -5.99
C LYS A 74 -6.26 7.51 -6.14
N LEU A 75 -5.32 8.05 -5.36
CA LEU A 75 -3.91 7.65 -5.34
C LEU A 75 -3.67 6.39 -4.50
N VAL A 76 -4.29 6.26 -3.32
CA VAL A 76 -4.23 5.02 -2.52
C VAL A 76 -4.98 3.91 -3.25
N GLU A 77 -6.09 4.23 -3.91
CA GLU A 77 -6.79 3.32 -4.81
C GLU A 77 -5.95 2.95 -6.02
N ALA A 78 -5.21 3.86 -6.66
CA ALA A 78 -4.31 3.52 -7.77
C ALA A 78 -3.14 2.64 -7.30
N SER A 79 -2.56 2.92 -6.13
CA SER A 79 -1.49 2.11 -5.53
C SER A 79 -1.99 0.74 -5.08
N VAL A 80 -3.16 0.65 -4.44
CA VAL A 80 -3.79 -0.63 -4.07
C VAL A 80 -4.26 -1.37 -5.33
N LYS A 81 -4.87 -0.73 -6.33
CA LYS A 81 -5.30 -1.38 -7.58
C LYS A 81 -4.12 -1.86 -8.43
N ALA A 82 -2.97 -1.18 -8.32
CA ALA A 82 -1.72 -1.64 -8.91
C ALA A 82 -1.09 -2.82 -8.14
N HIS A 83 -1.48 -3.08 -6.87
CA HIS A 83 -0.77 -4.01 -5.98
C HIS A 83 -1.65 -5.00 -5.19
N THR A 84 -2.99 -4.94 -5.27
CA THR A 84 -3.89 -5.98 -4.76
C THR A 84 -5.25 -5.96 -5.45
N LEU A 85 -5.60 -7.15 -5.93
CA LEU A 85 -6.77 -7.48 -6.72
C LEU A 85 -8.11 -7.46 -5.93
N LYS A 86 -9.23 -7.49 -6.66
CA LYS A 86 -10.60 -7.52 -6.14
C LYS A 86 -11.00 -8.95 -5.74
N GLU A 87 -11.94 -9.08 -4.80
CA GLU A 87 -12.80 -10.28 -4.78
C GLU A 87 -13.87 -10.07 -5.84
N GLU A 88 -13.81 -10.86 -6.92
CA GLU A 88 -14.84 -10.86 -7.96
C GLU A 88 -15.56 -12.21 -7.89
N GLU A 89 -16.89 -12.14 -7.79
CA GLU A 89 -17.77 -13.29 -7.88
C GLU A 89 -18.12 -13.49 -9.34
N TYR A 90 -17.84 -14.68 -9.83
CA TYR A 90 -18.17 -15.06 -11.19
C TYR A 90 -19.11 -16.25 -11.17
N SER A 91 -20.05 -16.27 -12.10
CA SER A 91 -20.64 -17.54 -12.52
C SER A 91 -19.56 -18.46 -13.09
N PHE A 92 -19.87 -19.76 -13.16
CA PHE A 92 -18.92 -20.74 -13.69
C PHE A 92 -18.40 -20.37 -15.09
N GLU A 93 -19.30 -19.91 -15.98
CA GLU A 93 -18.96 -19.51 -17.34
C GLU A 93 -18.12 -18.23 -17.36
N GLU A 94 -18.44 -17.23 -16.53
CA GLU A 94 -17.63 -16.00 -16.43
C GLU A 94 -16.24 -16.27 -15.85
N ALA A 95 -16.12 -17.21 -14.90
CA ALA A 95 -14.83 -17.62 -14.33
C ALA A 95 -13.98 -18.38 -15.36
N LYS A 96 -14.63 -19.21 -16.19
CA LYS A 96 -14.00 -19.92 -17.29
C LYS A 96 -13.51 -18.92 -18.35
N GLU A 97 -14.35 -17.98 -18.77
CA GLU A 97 -13.97 -16.92 -19.71
C GLU A 97 -12.79 -16.08 -19.17
N TYR A 98 -12.85 -15.66 -17.91
CA TYR A 98 -11.76 -14.95 -17.25
C TYR A 98 -10.44 -15.75 -17.25
N ALA A 99 -10.49 -17.05 -16.93
CA ALA A 99 -9.30 -17.92 -16.97
C ALA A 99 -8.68 -18.00 -18.37
N TYR A 100 -9.51 -18.04 -19.42
CA TYR A 100 -9.04 -18.09 -20.81
C TYR A 100 -8.37 -16.79 -21.21
N GLU A 101 -8.94 -15.65 -20.83
CA GLU A 101 -8.30 -14.36 -21.05
C GLU A 101 -6.95 -14.25 -20.33
N GLN A 102 -6.87 -14.68 -19.06
CA GLN A 102 -5.62 -14.61 -18.31
C GLN A 102 -4.52 -15.52 -18.86
N LEU A 103 -4.88 -16.72 -19.33
CA LEU A 103 -3.94 -17.65 -19.96
C LEU A 103 -3.50 -17.14 -21.34
N GLY A 104 -4.43 -16.60 -22.13
CA GLY A 104 -4.15 -15.99 -23.43
C GLY A 104 -3.19 -14.79 -23.33
N ARG A 105 -3.36 -13.93 -22.32
CA ARG A 105 -2.43 -12.81 -22.03
C ARG A 105 -1.00 -13.28 -21.70
N LYS A 106 -0.82 -14.56 -21.33
CA LYS A 106 0.47 -15.19 -21.00
C LYS A 106 0.95 -16.14 -22.10
N GLU A 107 0.31 -16.12 -23.28
CA GLU A 107 0.61 -16.99 -24.42
C GLU A 107 0.51 -18.50 -24.10
N LEU A 108 -0.32 -18.86 -23.10
CA LEU A 108 -0.57 -20.25 -22.73
C LEU A 108 -1.85 -20.74 -23.39
N THR A 109 -1.82 -21.94 -23.98
CA THR A 109 -3.01 -22.58 -24.54
C THR A 109 -3.90 -23.11 -23.40
N PRO A 110 -5.16 -22.64 -23.28
CA PRO A 110 -6.08 -23.14 -22.26
C PRO A 110 -6.35 -24.64 -22.42
N ASN A 111 -6.51 -25.34 -21.30
CA ASN A 111 -6.96 -26.73 -21.27
C ASN A 111 -8.27 -26.81 -20.48
N ASP A 112 -9.37 -26.99 -21.19
CA ASP A 112 -10.74 -27.04 -20.65
C ASP A 112 -10.86 -27.98 -19.44
N THR A 113 -10.34 -29.21 -19.56
CA THR A 113 -10.46 -30.22 -18.51
C THR A 113 -9.77 -29.79 -17.22
N ILE A 114 -8.60 -29.19 -17.32
CA ILE A 114 -7.84 -28.70 -16.14
C ILE A 114 -8.54 -27.49 -15.54
N ILE A 115 -8.95 -26.52 -16.36
CA ILE A 115 -9.59 -25.28 -15.90
C ILE A 115 -10.92 -25.60 -15.19
N GLU A 116 -11.78 -26.40 -15.81
CA GLU A 116 -13.06 -26.80 -15.22
C GLU A 116 -12.87 -27.56 -13.90
N SER A 117 -11.89 -28.46 -13.83
CA SER A 117 -11.61 -29.20 -12.59
C SER A 117 -11.19 -28.28 -11.42
N ILE A 118 -10.46 -27.20 -11.72
CA ILE A 118 -10.05 -26.20 -10.73
C ILE A 118 -11.27 -25.34 -10.33
N LEU A 119 -12.07 -24.89 -11.30
CA LEU A 119 -13.25 -24.05 -11.04
C LEU A 119 -14.29 -24.80 -10.20
N ILE A 120 -14.59 -26.06 -10.52
CA ILE A 120 -15.51 -26.91 -9.75
C ILE A 120 -15.01 -27.07 -8.30
N LYS A 121 -13.71 -27.29 -8.11
CA LYS A 121 -13.10 -27.45 -6.78
C LYS A 121 -13.24 -26.21 -5.89
N HIS A 122 -13.31 -25.03 -6.49
CA HIS A 122 -13.39 -23.74 -5.79
C HIS A 122 -14.78 -23.09 -5.85
N MET A 123 -15.77 -23.80 -6.37
CA MET A 123 -17.16 -23.35 -6.46
C MET A 123 -17.86 -23.47 -5.09
N GLN A 124 -18.60 -22.44 -4.70
CA GLN A 124 -19.43 -22.40 -3.50
C GLN A 124 -20.76 -21.75 -3.85
N ASN A 125 -21.89 -22.39 -3.53
CA ASN A 125 -23.24 -21.88 -3.81
C ASN A 125 -23.46 -21.45 -5.27
N ASP A 126 -23.07 -22.30 -6.23
CA ASP A 126 -23.17 -22.06 -7.69
C ASP A 126 -22.35 -20.86 -8.22
N GLN A 127 -21.42 -20.32 -7.41
CA GLN A 127 -20.54 -19.25 -7.79
C GLN A 127 -19.07 -19.62 -7.55
N VAL A 128 -18.18 -19.10 -8.40
CA VAL A 128 -16.73 -19.16 -8.19
C VAL A 128 -16.30 -17.85 -7.56
N ILE A 129 -15.90 -17.91 -6.29
CA ILE A 129 -15.43 -16.72 -5.56
C ILE A 129 -13.93 -16.60 -5.79
N VAL A 130 -13.53 -15.66 -6.65
CA VAL A 130 -12.12 -15.34 -6.86
C VAL A 130 -11.74 -14.29 -5.84
N LYS A 131 -11.20 -14.74 -4.70
CA LYS A 131 -10.75 -13.84 -3.64
C LYS A 131 -9.38 -13.30 -3.93
N THR A 132 -9.26 -12.01 -3.70
CA THR A 132 -7.96 -11.40 -3.55
C THR A 132 -7.83 -10.76 -2.18
N GLN A 133 -6.78 -11.19 -1.48
CA GLN A 133 -6.47 -10.67 -0.17
C GLN A 133 -5.40 -9.58 -0.27
N ALA A 134 -5.79 -8.35 0.08
CA ALA A 134 -4.87 -7.25 0.38
C ALA A 134 -4.63 -7.21 1.88
N GLU A 135 -3.40 -7.46 2.32
CA GLU A 135 -3.02 -7.30 3.72
C GLU A 135 -2.46 -5.89 4.01
N LYS A 136 -2.44 -5.51 5.29
CA LYS A 136 -1.79 -4.27 5.79
C LYS A 136 -0.34 -4.22 5.29
N GLY A 137 -0.07 -3.36 4.31
CA GLY A 137 1.26 -3.22 3.73
C GLY A 137 2.02 -2.02 4.31
N VAL A 138 3.20 -2.27 4.88
CA VAL A 138 4.24 -1.25 4.99
C VAL A 138 4.80 -1.06 3.59
N VAL A 139 4.71 0.15 3.03
CA VAL A 139 5.42 0.46 1.78
C VAL A 139 6.84 0.84 2.16
N LEU A 140 7.78 -0.05 1.83
CA LEU A 140 9.22 0.16 1.96
C LEU A 140 9.79 0.46 0.58
N TRP A 141 10.62 1.49 0.48
CA TRP A 141 11.41 1.71 -0.72
C TRP A 141 12.86 2.04 -0.36
N LYS A 142 13.77 1.61 -1.23
CA LYS A 142 15.19 1.93 -1.15
C LYS A 142 15.47 3.04 -2.17
N ALA A 143 16.02 4.16 -1.72
CA ALA A 143 16.53 5.17 -2.64
C ALA A 143 17.82 4.66 -3.30
N THR A 144 17.89 4.73 -4.63
CA THR A 144 19.10 4.47 -5.43
C THR A 144 20.05 5.64 -5.42
#